data_AF-U9UU48-F1
#
_entry.id   AF-U9UU48-F1
#
_cell.length_a   1.000
_cell.length_b   1.000
_cell.length_c   1.000
_cell.angle_alpha   90.00
_cell.angle_beta   90.00
_cell.angle_gamma   90.00
#
_symmetry.space_group_name_H-M   'P 1'
#
loop_
_entity.id
_entity.type
_entity.pdbx_description
1 polymer ?
#
loop_
_entity_poly.entity_id
_entity_poly.type
_entity_poly.pdbx_seq_one_letter_code
_entity_poly.pdbx_strand_id
1 'polypeptide(L)' 'MRLRQSNDHGENHQQNIFAKFLLQVGDGKYPVVPNTEDVIELPYAMVISGGKLSDLIDFVYPNLNENSASVDFMVGRAIL' A
#
# COMPACT_ATOMS: atom_id res chain seq x y z
N MET A 1 0.03 1.46 1.29
CA MET A 1 -0.99 2.09 2.17
C MET A 1 -0.30 3.06 3.11
N ARG A 2 -0.87 4.25 3.34
CA ARG A 2 -0.40 5.19 4.37
C ARG A 2 -1.32 5.06 5.59
N LEU A 3 -0.75 4.89 6.79
CA LEU A 3 -1.52 4.88 8.03
C LEU A 3 -2.08 6.28 8.29
N ARG A 4 -3.41 6.39 8.41
CA ARG A 4 -4.15 7.62 8.66
C ARG A 4 -5.48 7.31 9.35
N GLN A 5 -5.80 7.95 10.46
CA GLN A 5 -7.16 7.80 11.00
C GLN A 5 -8.16 8.39 10.00
N SER A 6 -9.14 7.61 9.56
CA SER A 6 -10.23 8.11 8.72
C SER A 6 -11.59 7.91 9.39
N ASN A 7 -12.61 8.59 8.86
CA ASN A 7 -13.98 8.40 9.34
C ASN A 7 -14.65 7.15 8.74
N ASP A 8 -13.94 6.40 7.90
CA ASP A 8 -14.42 5.19 7.25
C ASP A 8 -13.97 3.95 8.05
N HIS A 9 -14.94 3.21 8.60
CA HIS A 9 -14.67 2.00 9.37
C HIS A 9 -13.99 0.89 8.56
N GLY A 10 -14.27 0.76 7.26
CA GLY A 10 -13.64 -0.19 6.37
C GLY A 10 -12.19 0.16 6.08
N GLU A 11 -11.90 1.43 5.81
CA GLU A 11 -10.52 1.90 5.65
C GLU A 11 -9.71 1.68 6.95
N ASN A 12 -10.29 2.01 8.11
CA ASN A 12 -9.63 1.80 9.40
C ASN A 12 -9.33 0.31 9.67
N HIS A 13 -10.22 -0.59 9.25
CA HIS A 13 -9.97 -2.03 9.37
C HIS A 13 -8.76 -2.48 8.52
N GLN A 14 -8.68 -2.04 7.26
CA GLN A 14 -7.55 -2.33 6.39
C GLN A 14 -6.23 -1.78 6.93
N GLN A 15 -6.28 -0.57 7.51
CA GLN A 15 -5.10 0.02 8.14
C GLN A 15 -4.66 -0.73 9.40
N ASN A 16 -5.59 -1.27 10.19
CA ASN A 16 -5.24 -2.11 11.34
C ASN A 16 -4.49 -3.37 10.89
N ILE A 17 -4.94 -4.01 9.81
CA ILE A 17 -4.26 -5.17 9.20
C ILE A 17 -2.85 -4.77 8.76
N PHE A 18 -2.72 -3.65 8.07
CA PHE A 18 -1.42 -3.13 7.61
C PHE A 18 -0.47 -2.82 8.77
N ALA A 19 -0.95 -2.16 9.82
CA ALA A 19 -0.14 -1.86 11.01
C ALA A 19 0.35 -3.13 11.72
N LYS A 20 -0.52 -4.14 11.88
CA LYS A 20 -0.15 -5.42 12.49
C LYS A 20 0.92 -6.15 11.68
N PHE A 21 0.79 -6.15 10.36
CA PHE A 21 1.81 -6.71 9.47
C PHE A 21 3.17 -6.03 9.68
N LEU A 22 3.22 -4.69 9.65
CA LEU A 22 4.47 -3.95 9.86
C LEU A 22 5.12 -4.27 11.22
N LEU A 23 4.32 -4.38 12.29
CA LEU A 23 4.81 -4.77 13.61
C LEU A 23 5.38 -6.20 13.62
N GLN A 24 4.70 -7.17 12.98
CA GLN A 24 5.19 -8.54 12.90
C GLN A 24 6.50 -8.65 12.12
N VAL A 25 6.63 -7.89 11.03
CA VAL A 25 7.88 -7.81 10.25
C VAL A 25 8.99 -7.19 11.09
N GLY A 26 8.74 -6.06 11.74
CA GLY A 26 9.73 -5.40 12.61
C GLY A 26 10.16 -6.25 13.81
N ASP A 27 9.25 -7.06 14.35
CA ASP A 27 9.53 -8.00 15.45
C ASP A 27 10.25 -9.29 15.00
N GLY A 28 10.45 -9.51 13.68
CA GLY A 28 11.00 -10.76 13.15
C GLY A 28 10.08 -11.98 13.35
N LYS A 29 8.78 -11.76 13.57
CA LYS A 29 7.77 -12.82 13.78
C LYS A 29 7.03 -13.20 12.50
N TYR A 30 7.19 -12.41 11.44
CA TYR A 30 6.55 -12.69 10.15
C TYR A 30 7.31 -13.80 9.41
N PRO A 31 6.62 -14.82 8.88
CA PRO A 31 7.28 -15.94 8.23
C PRO A 31 7.99 -15.50 6.94
N VAL A 32 9.15 -16.10 6.72
CA VAL A 32 9.94 -15.98 5.49
C VAL A 32 9.56 -17.14 4.56
N VAL A 33 9.57 -16.89 3.25
CA VAL A 33 9.35 -17.93 2.25
C VAL A 33 10.52 -18.91 2.26
N PRO A 34 10.30 -20.22 2.49
CA PRO A 34 11.39 -21.21 2.51
C PRO A 34 12.19 -21.22 1.21
N ASN A 35 13.51 -21.38 1.31
CA ASN A 35 14.46 -21.44 0.18
C ASN A 35 14.55 -20.14 -0.64
N THR A 36 14.28 -18.98 -0.01
CA THR A 36 14.49 -17.66 -0.61
C THR A 36 15.49 -16.86 0.23
N GLU A 37 16.08 -15.81 -0.35
CA GLU A 37 16.98 -14.87 0.33
C GLU A 37 16.20 -13.95 1.30
N ASP A 38 15.68 -14.51 2.39
CA ASP A 38 14.96 -13.78 3.44
C ASP A 38 13.76 -12.96 2.95
N VAL A 39 13.03 -13.50 1.96
CA VAL A 39 11.87 -12.84 1.36
C VAL A 39 10.60 -13.11 2.18
N ILE A 40 9.84 -12.05 2.47
CA ILE A 40 8.50 -12.14 3.03
C ILE A 40 7.44 -12.09 1.94
N GLU A 41 6.39 -12.90 2.06
CA GLU A 41 5.23 -12.81 1.17
C GLU A 41 4.30 -11.69 1.63
N LEU A 42 3.94 -10.77 0.73
CA LEU A 42 3.00 -9.71 1.06
C LEU A 42 1.57 -10.27 1.11
N PRO A 43 0.77 -9.92 2.13
CA PRO A 43 -0.64 -10.26 2.16
C PRO A 43 -1.36 -9.76 0.90
N TYR A 44 -2.24 -10.58 0.32
CA TYR A 44 -2.96 -10.25 -0.92
C TYR A 44 -3.68 -8.89 -0.88
N ALA A 45 -4.22 -8.51 0.29
CA ALA A 45 -4.88 -7.22 0.50
C ALA A 45 -3.96 -6.00 0.35
N MET A 46 -2.63 -6.20 0.30
CA MET A 46 -1.61 -5.16 0.13
C MET A 46 -1.02 -5.14 -1.28
N VAL A 47 -1.39 -6.11 -2.12
CA VAL A 47 -0.89 -6.25 -3.48
C VAL A 47 -1.84 -5.57 -4.45
N ILE A 48 -1.29 -4.78 -5.37
CA ILE A 48 -2.07 -4.22 -6.47
C ILE A 48 -2.29 -5.32 -7.51
N SER A 49 -3.55 -5.64 -7.77
CA SER A 49 -3.95 -6.62 -8.76
C SER A 49 -3.67 -6.12 -10.18
N GLY A 50 -3.23 -7.02 -11.06
CA GLY A 50 -2.98 -6.72 -12.48
C GLY A 50 -1.51 -6.77 -12.89
N GLY A 51 -0.58 -6.57 -11.93
CA GLY A 51 0.86 -6.81 -12.10
C GLY A 51 1.56 -5.89 -13.11
N LYS A 52 0.84 -4.95 -13.74
CA LYS A 52 1.42 -3.97 -14.67
C LYS A 52 1.70 -2.67 -13.94
N LEU A 53 2.71 -1.94 -14.43
CA LEU A 53 3.02 -0.61 -13.94
C LEU A 53 1.82 0.36 -14.09
N SER A 54 1.02 0.20 -15.14
CA SER A 54 -0.20 0.99 -15.34
C SER A 54 -1.18 0.86 -14.18
N ASP A 55 -1.33 -0.35 -13.63
CA ASP A 55 -2.28 -0.60 -12.53
C ASP A 55 -1.83 0.10 -11.25
N LEU A 56 -0.51 0.15 -11.01
CA LEU A 56 0.08 0.95 -9.93
C LEU A 56 -0.13 2.44 -10.16
N ILE A 57 0.08 2.94 -11.38
CA ILE A 57 -0.13 4.35 -11.73
C ILE A 57 -1.60 4.74 -11.50
N ASP A 58 -2.55 3.94 -11.98
CA ASP A 58 -3.99 4.22 -11.84
C ASP A 58 -4.46 4.14 -10.37
N PHE A 59 -3.88 3.21 -9.60
CA PHE A 59 -4.14 3.12 -8.16
C PHE A 59 -3.64 4.35 -7.40
N VAL A 60 -2.41 4.79 -7.69
CA VAL A 60 -1.80 5.93 -7.00
C VAL A 60 -2.40 7.24 -7.51
N TYR A 61 -2.61 7.41 -8.81
CA TYR A 61 -3.06 8.64 -9.47
C TYR A 61 -4.35 8.41 -10.29
N PRO A 62 -5.50 8.24 -9.62
CA PRO A 62 -6.76 8.06 -10.32
C PRO A 62 -7.08 9.29 -11.17
N ASN A 63 -7.52 9.07 -12.42
CA ASN A 63 -7.80 10.11 -13.40
C ASN A 63 -6.61 11.08 -13.58
N LEU A 64 -5.40 10.54 -13.69
CA LEU A 64 -4.16 11.32 -13.81
C LEU A 64 -4.24 12.37 -14.92
N ASN A 65 -4.82 12.04 -16.09
CA ASN A 65 -4.95 12.99 -17.19
C ASN A 65 -5.71 14.27 -16.79
N GLU A 66 -6.78 14.12 -16.01
CA GLU A 66 -7.62 15.24 -15.53
C GLU A 66 -6.95 16.03 -14.41
N ASN A 67 -6.09 15.37 -13.61
CA ASN A 67 -5.48 15.96 -12.41
C ASN A 67 -4.01 16.33 -12.58
N SER A 68 -3.43 16.08 -13.77
CA SER A 68 -1.99 16.23 -14.05
C SER A 68 -1.43 17.62 -13.78
N ALA A 69 -2.24 18.66 -13.94
CA ALA A 69 -1.86 20.04 -13.71
C ALA A 69 -2.04 20.51 -12.24
N SER A 70 -2.67 19.71 -11.38
CA SER A 70 -2.93 20.08 -9.99
C SER A 70 -1.75 19.76 -9.09
N VAL A 71 -1.08 20.80 -8.60
CA VAL A 71 0.06 20.65 -7.67
C VAL A 71 -0.38 19.99 -6.37
N ASP A 72 -1.51 20.41 -5.80
CA ASP A 72 -2.03 19.87 -4.54
C ASP A 72 -2.36 18.37 -4.67
N PHE A 73 -2.90 17.96 -5.82
CA PHE A 73 -3.16 16.56 -6.11
C PHE A 73 -1.86 15.74 -6.14
N MET A 74 -0.83 16.24 -6.82
CA MET A 74 0.46 15.55 -6.94
C MET A 74 1.16 15.45 -5.58
N VAL A 75 1.20 16.55 -4.83
CA VAL A 75 1.82 16.59 -3.49
C VAL A 75 1.10 15.65 -2.52
N GLY A 76 -0.24 15.63 -2.53
CA GLY A 76 -1.03 14.76 -1.66
C GLY A 76 -0.82 13.26 -1.92
N ARG A 77 -0.29 12.90 -3.09
CA ARG A 77 -0.09 11.51 -3.55
C ARG A 77 1.36 11.12 -3.77
N ALA A 78 2.29 12.02 -3.48
CA ALA A 78 3.71 11.70 -3.47
C ALA A 78 3.99 10.60 -2.43
N ILE A 79 4.64 9.53 -2.89
CA ILE A 79 5.15 8.46 -2.04
C ILE A 79 6.54 8.92 -1.57
N LEU A 80 6.61 9.45 -0.35
CA LEU A 80 7.86 9.83 0.33
C LEU A 80 8.25 8.76 1.35
#